data_AF-A0A2U1R0D6-F1
#
_entry.id   AF-A0A2U1R0D6-F1
#
_cell.length_a   1.000
_cell.length_b   1.000
_cell.length_c   1.000
_cell.angle_alpha   90.00
_cell.angle_beta   90.00
_cell.angle_gamma   90.00
#
_symmetry.space_group_name_H-M   'P 1'
#
loop_
_entity.id
_entity.type
_entity.pdbx_description
1 polymer ?
#
loop_
_entity_poly.entity_id
_entity_poly.type
_entity_poly.pdbx_seq_one_letter_code
_entity_poly.pdbx_strand_id
1 'polypeptide(L)'
;MNDSPDQVFQTIGLNANKIPKSFERVFKELRQHKAGGGLKIPSEDGKTMKPASCVASVKYWYGNTFKEDIKKIKKLKTDDEAKLIVKAGLELFEYADEIQETDFPLIAKMIDEGKSDEEIDAAAKKLDDTKGILLDKKYEAVMKLLLPYADKNGVKYSTF
;
A
#
# COMPACT_ATOMS: atom_id res chain seq x y z
N MET A 1 -14.23 25.88 4.67
CA MET A 1 -13.91 25.27 5.98
C MET A 1 -12.82 24.24 5.73
N ASN A 2 -11.76 24.27 6.53
CA ASN A 2 -10.66 23.30 6.42
C ASN A 2 -11.09 21.98 7.08
N ASP A 3 -10.56 20.87 6.58
CA ASP A 3 -10.67 19.57 7.23
C ASP A 3 -9.93 19.59 8.57
N SER A 4 -10.44 18.84 9.54
CA SER A 4 -9.89 18.80 10.90
C SER A 4 -8.54 18.07 10.96
N PRO A 5 -7.72 18.35 11.97
CA PRO A 5 -6.49 17.60 12.22
C PRO A 5 -6.70 16.08 12.31
N ASP A 6 -7.82 15.64 12.91
CA ASP A 6 -8.23 14.22 12.93
C ASP A 6 -8.46 13.68 11.52
N GLN A 7 -9.13 14.42 10.64
CA GLN A 7 -9.39 13.99 9.26
C GLN A 7 -8.08 13.84 8.48
N VAL A 8 -7.12 14.77 8.67
CA VAL A 8 -5.78 14.68 8.08
C VAL A 8 -5.05 13.42 8.59
N PHE A 9 -5.06 13.18 9.91
CA PHE A 9 -4.40 12.03 10.51
C PHE A 9 -5.03 10.70 10.07
N GLN A 10 -6.35 10.59 10.02
CA GLN A 10 -7.03 9.37 9.57
C GLN A 10 -6.75 9.10 8.09
N THR A 11 -6.80 10.14 7.26
CA THR A 11 -6.69 10.00 5.81
C THR A 11 -5.27 9.63 5.38
N ILE A 12 -4.25 10.18 6.05
CA ILE A 12 -2.84 9.97 5.69
C ILE A 12 -2.17 8.96 6.61
N GLY A 13 -2.28 9.14 7.93
CA GLY A 13 -1.59 8.31 8.92
C GLY A 13 -2.15 6.89 9.01
N LEU A 14 -3.44 6.73 9.29
CA LEU A 14 -4.02 5.40 9.46
C LEU A 14 -4.03 4.61 8.15
N ASN A 15 -4.33 5.25 7.02
CA ASN A 15 -4.33 4.57 5.73
C ASN A 15 -2.92 4.14 5.28
N ALA A 16 -1.85 4.79 5.74
CA ALA A 16 -0.49 4.36 5.44
C ALA A 16 -0.18 2.96 6.00
N ASN A 17 -0.93 2.48 6.99
CA ASN A 17 -0.81 1.11 7.51
C ASN A 17 -1.25 0.02 6.50
N LYS A 18 -1.93 0.40 5.41
CA LYS A 18 -2.24 -0.52 4.30
C LYS A 18 -0.99 -0.86 3.47
N ILE A 19 0.09 -0.07 3.61
CA ILE A 19 1.35 -0.32 2.93
C ILE A 19 2.04 -1.53 3.60
N PRO A 20 2.36 -2.60 2.85
CA PRO A 20 3.06 -3.74 3.41
C PRO A 20 4.44 -3.35 3.97
N LYS A 21 4.79 -3.86 5.15
CA LYS A 21 6.11 -3.65 5.76
C LYS A 21 7.23 -4.51 5.13
N SER A 22 6.87 -5.50 4.32
CA SER A 22 7.81 -6.36 3.59
C SER A 22 7.10 -6.93 2.36
N PHE A 23 7.68 -6.70 1.19
CA PHE A 23 7.18 -7.27 -0.06
C PHE A 23 7.52 -8.75 -0.18
N GLU A 24 8.69 -9.19 0.33
CA GLU A 24 9.04 -10.61 0.42
C GLU A 24 7.94 -11.42 1.13
N ARG A 25 7.46 -10.91 2.27
CA ARG A 25 6.35 -11.54 3.00
C ARG A 25 5.07 -11.65 2.15
N VAL A 26 4.72 -10.59 1.41
CA VAL A 26 3.54 -10.59 0.52
C VAL A 26 3.62 -11.73 -0.50
N PHE A 27 4.77 -11.90 -1.17
CA PHE A 27 4.90 -12.94 -2.20
C PHE A 27 5.03 -14.34 -1.61
N LYS A 28 5.59 -14.48 -0.42
CA LYS A 28 5.57 -15.75 0.33
C LYS A 28 4.14 -16.17 0.66
N GLU A 29 3.32 -15.26 1.19
CA GLU A 29 1.90 -15.52 1.47
C GLU A 29 1.12 -15.82 0.17
N LEU A 30 1.39 -15.09 -0.91
CA LEU A 30 0.76 -15.31 -2.22
C LEU A 30 1.06 -16.72 -2.78
N ARG A 31 2.30 -17.19 -2.67
CA ARG A 31 2.69 -18.56 -3.05
C ARG A 31 1.97 -19.61 -2.22
N GLN A 32 1.88 -19.41 -0.90
CA GLN A 32 1.15 -20.31 -0.01
C GLN A 32 -0.33 -20.41 -0.37
N HIS A 33 -0.97 -19.27 -0.65
CA HIS A 33 -2.36 -19.25 -1.12
C HIS A 33 -2.53 -19.96 -2.46
N LYS A 34 -1.58 -19.83 -3.39
CA LYS A 34 -1.62 -20.58 -4.66
C LYS A 34 -1.52 -22.09 -4.43
N ALA A 35 -0.52 -22.53 -3.67
CA ALA A 35 -0.29 -23.95 -3.40
C ALA A 35 -1.49 -24.60 -2.68
N GLY A 36 -2.16 -23.86 -1.80
CA GLY A 36 -3.38 -24.32 -1.13
C GLY A 36 -4.67 -24.19 -1.94
N GLY A 37 -4.64 -23.74 -3.20
CA GLY A 37 -5.84 -23.50 -4.02
C GLY A 37 -6.75 -22.38 -3.48
N GLY A 38 -6.22 -21.51 -2.63
CA GLY A 38 -6.93 -20.43 -1.95
C GLY A 38 -7.06 -19.15 -2.77
N LEU A 39 -6.37 -19.03 -3.91
CA LEU A 39 -6.46 -17.86 -4.76
C LEU A 39 -7.80 -17.79 -5.47
N LYS A 40 -8.64 -16.87 -5.00
CA LYS A 40 -9.93 -16.56 -5.59
C LYS A 40 -10.13 -15.06 -5.68
N ILE A 41 -10.83 -14.64 -6.72
CA ILE A 41 -11.33 -13.27 -6.90
C ILE A 41 -12.83 -13.33 -7.17
N PRO A 42 -13.58 -12.24 -6.93
CA PRO A 42 -14.98 -12.19 -7.31
C PRO A 42 -15.19 -12.49 -8.79
N SER A 43 -16.23 -13.27 -9.09
CA SER A 43 -16.74 -13.47 -10.44
C SER A 43 -17.46 -12.22 -10.95
N GLU A 44 -17.82 -12.25 -12.24
CA GLU A 44 -18.51 -11.14 -12.91
C GLU A 44 -19.87 -10.79 -12.28
N ASP A 45 -20.50 -11.74 -11.61
CA ASP A 45 -21.75 -11.55 -10.88
C ASP A 45 -21.59 -10.79 -9.54
N GLY A 46 -20.36 -10.60 -9.06
CA GLY A 46 -20.03 -9.98 -7.77
C GLY A 46 -20.52 -10.75 -6.53
N LYS A 47 -21.08 -11.95 -6.70
CA LYS A 47 -21.71 -12.75 -5.63
C LYS A 47 -20.98 -14.05 -5.35
N THR A 48 -20.26 -14.57 -6.33
CA THR A 48 -19.47 -15.79 -6.18
C THR A 48 -17.97 -15.51 -6.32
N MET A 49 -17.15 -16.49 -5.94
CA MET A 49 -15.70 -16.41 -5.99
C MET A 49 -15.21 -17.42 -7.02
N LYS A 50 -14.38 -16.99 -7.98
CA LYS A 50 -13.75 -17.85 -8.98
C LYS A 50 -12.27 -18.07 -8.68
N PRO A 51 -11.70 -19.25 -9.02
CA PRO A 51 -10.26 -19.45 -8.97
C PRO A 51 -9.52 -18.37 -9.76
N ALA A 52 -8.36 -17.94 -9.26
CA ALA A 52 -7.57 -16.88 -9.83
C ALA A 52 -6.09 -17.27 -9.94
N SER A 53 -5.41 -16.70 -10.92
CA SER A 53 -3.94 -16.72 -10.97
C SER A 53 -3.36 -15.76 -9.92
N CYS A 54 -2.06 -15.84 -9.64
CA CYS A 54 -1.38 -14.86 -8.79
C CYS A 54 -1.51 -13.45 -9.37
N VAL A 55 -1.27 -13.26 -10.67
CA VAL A 55 -1.39 -11.96 -11.35
C VAL A 55 -2.80 -11.40 -11.22
N ALA A 56 -3.82 -12.22 -11.47
CA ALA A 56 -5.21 -11.79 -11.35
C ALA A 56 -5.58 -11.40 -9.91
N SER A 57 -5.12 -12.18 -8.93
CA SER A 57 -5.32 -11.91 -7.50
C SER A 57 -4.67 -10.60 -7.10
N VAL A 58 -3.42 -10.38 -7.49
CA VAL A 58 -2.67 -9.17 -7.16
C VAL A 58 -3.30 -7.92 -7.77
N LYS A 59 -3.67 -7.96 -9.05
CA LYS A 59 -4.33 -6.82 -9.71
C LYS A 59 -5.66 -6.48 -9.04
N TYR A 60 -6.41 -7.49 -8.60
CA TYR A 60 -7.70 -7.28 -7.95
C TYR A 60 -7.54 -6.71 -6.53
N TRP A 61 -6.74 -7.37 -5.69
CA TRP A 61 -6.63 -7.04 -4.27
C TRP A 61 -5.72 -5.84 -3.99
N TYR A 62 -4.65 -5.67 -4.77
CA TYR A 62 -3.67 -4.59 -4.57
C TYR A 62 -3.85 -3.43 -5.55
N GLY A 63 -4.19 -3.69 -6.81
CA GLY A 63 -4.21 -2.66 -7.85
C GLY A 63 -5.22 -1.53 -7.65
N ASN A 64 -6.07 -1.56 -6.63
CA ASN A 64 -6.95 -0.42 -6.30
C ASN A 64 -6.82 0.05 -4.85
N THR A 65 -5.85 -0.46 -4.09
CA THR A 65 -5.68 -0.22 -2.65
C THR A 65 -5.67 1.26 -2.31
N PHE A 66 -4.91 2.05 -3.08
CA PHE A 66 -4.62 3.44 -2.74
C PHE A 66 -5.38 4.47 -3.58
N LYS A 67 -6.09 4.06 -4.63
CA LYS A 67 -6.75 4.99 -5.56
C LYS A 67 -7.75 5.92 -4.87
N GLU A 68 -8.58 5.38 -3.97
CA GLU A 68 -9.52 6.20 -3.20
C GLU A 68 -8.83 7.05 -2.14
N ASP A 69 -7.75 6.55 -1.52
CA ASP A 69 -6.98 7.31 -0.54
C ASP A 69 -6.29 8.51 -1.21
N ILE A 70 -5.63 8.30 -2.35
CA ILE A 70 -5.03 9.37 -3.16
C ILE A 70 -6.09 10.43 -3.54
N LYS A 71 -7.28 10.01 -3.99
CA LYS A 71 -8.38 10.94 -4.29
C LYS A 71 -8.81 11.74 -3.05
N LYS A 72 -8.88 11.11 -1.87
CA LYS A 72 -9.25 11.78 -0.63
C LYS A 72 -8.17 12.77 -0.19
N ILE A 73 -6.90 12.37 -0.25
CA ILE A 73 -5.78 13.26 0.10
C ILE A 73 -5.76 14.49 -0.83
N LYS A 74 -5.96 14.32 -2.15
CA LYS A 74 -6.05 15.44 -3.11
C LYS A 74 -7.18 16.43 -2.82
N LYS A 75 -8.22 15.99 -2.11
CA LYS A 75 -9.40 16.79 -1.77
C LYS A 75 -9.33 17.44 -0.40
N LEU A 76 -8.33 17.11 0.42
CA LEU A 76 -8.16 17.69 1.75
C LEU A 76 -7.95 19.21 1.62
N LYS A 77 -8.75 19.97 2.34
CA LYS A 77 -8.64 21.42 2.47
C LYS A 77 -7.91 21.71 3.78
N THR A 78 -6.65 22.08 3.70
CA THR A 78 -5.80 22.24 4.88
C THR A 78 -5.25 23.65 5.04
N ASP A 79 -4.82 23.97 6.26
CA ASP A 79 -3.98 25.13 6.53
C ASP A 79 -2.55 24.94 5.98
N ASP A 80 -1.71 25.97 6.10
CA ASP A 80 -0.35 25.95 5.55
C ASP A 80 0.56 24.91 6.21
N GLU A 81 0.33 24.58 7.48
CA GLU A 81 1.10 23.56 8.22
C GLU A 81 0.77 22.16 7.68
N ALA A 82 -0.52 21.85 7.50
CA ALA A 82 -0.97 20.57 6.98
C ALA A 82 -0.82 20.42 5.46
N LYS A 83 -0.58 21.49 4.68
CA LYS A 83 -0.22 21.37 3.25
C LYS A 83 1.04 20.54 3.02
N LEU A 84 2.05 20.66 3.88
CA LEU A 84 3.28 19.87 3.77
C LEU A 84 3.02 18.38 4.04
N ILE A 85 2.14 18.09 5.00
CA ILE A 85 1.69 16.73 5.32
C ILE A 85 0.93 16.13 4.13
N VAL A 86 -0.02 16.88 3.54
CA VAL A 86 -0.78 16.45 2.36
C VAL A 86 0.15 16.14 1.20
N LYS A 87 1.13 17.00 0.92
CA LYS A 87 2.11 16.77 -0.14
C LYS A 87 2.92 15.50 0.10
N ALA A 88 3.50 15.33 1.28
CA ALA A 88 4.27 14.14 1.63
C ALA A 88 3.40 12.87 1.58
N GLY A 89 2.15 12.96 2.03
CA GLY A 89 1.16 11.88 1.95
C GLY A 89 0.86 11.47 0.51
N LEU A 90 0.65 12.43 -0.40
CA LEU A 90 0.48 12.11 -1.83
C LEU A 90 1.70 11.39 -2.40
N GLU A 91 2.90 11.91 -2.13
CA GLU A 91 4.14 11.30 -2.62
C GLU A 91 4.39 9.89 -2.08
N LEU A 92 3.92 9.58 -0.87
CA LEU A 92 3.97 8.24 -0.29
C LEU A 92 2.97 7.30 -0.98
N PHE A 93 1.70 7.70 -1.06
CA PHE A 93 0.63 6.85 -1.56
C PHE A 93 0.73 6.62 -3.08
N GLU A 94 1.11 7.65 -3.85
CA GLU A 94 1.32 7.49 -5.30
C GLU A 94 2.51 6.56 -5.58
N TYR A 95 3.57 6.60 -4.76
CA TYR A 95 4.70 5.69 -4.92
C TYR A 95 4.35 4.24 -4.52
N ALA A 96 3.55 4.06 -3.46
CA ALA A 96 3.04 2.74 -3.08
C ALA A 96 2.10 2.15 -4.16
N ASP A 97 1.24 2.98 -4.76
CA ASP A 97 0.34 2.60 -5.85
C ASP A 97 1.13 2.19 -7.10
N GLU A 98 2.19 2.94 -7.45
CA GLU A 98 3.09 2.59 -8.56
C GLU A 98 3.73 1.21 -8.39
N ILE A 99 4.21 0.88 -7.18
CA ILE A 99 4.80 -0.44 -6.88
C ILE A 99 3.75 -1.54 -7.06
N GLN A 100 2.53 -1.32 -6.61
CA GLN A 100 1.44 -2.30 -6.70
C GLN A 100 0.90 -2.49 -8.12
N GLU A 101 0.92 -1.44 -8.95
CA GLU A 101 0.50 -1.51 -10.36
C GLU A 101 1.58 -2.11 -11.28
N THR A 102 2.86 -1.99 -10.90
CA THR A 102 3.99 -2.37 -11.76
C THR A 102 4.73 -3.62 -11.27
N ASP A 103 5.40 -3.55 -10.12
CA ASP A 103 6.30 -4.61 -9.64
C ASP A 103 5.53 -5.83 -9.15
N PHE A 104 4.39 -5.60 -8.48
CA PHE A 104 3.61 -6.69 -7.92
C PHE A 104 3.09 -7.66 -8.99
N PRO A 105 2.48 -7.21 -10.11
CA PRO A 105 2.12 -8.09 -11.21
C PRO A 105 3.30 -8.82 -11.84
N LEU A 106 4.50 -8.22 -11.88
CA LEU A 106 5.69 -8.87 -12.43
C LEU A 106 6.14 -10.05 -11.58
N ILE A 107 6.24 -9.88 -10.26
CA ILE A 107 6.64 -10.97 -9.36
C ILE A 107 5.53 -12.02 -9.26
N ALA A 108 4.25 -11.60 -9.26
CA ALA A 108 3.11 -12.51 -9.31
C ALA A 108 3.12 -13.39 -10.58
N LYS A 109 3.57 -12.83 -11.72
CA LYS A 109 3.73 -13.56 -12.97
C LYS A 109 4.81 -14.63 -12.88
N MET A 110 5.92 -14.36 -12.18
CA MET A 110 6.95 -15.38 -11.93
C MET A 110 6.39 -16.60 -11.18
N ILE A 111 5.51 -16.38 -10.20
CA ILE A 111 4.81 -17.46 -9.49
C ILE A 111 3.85 -18.20 -10.44
N ASP A 112 3.13 -17.48 -11.30
CA ASP A 112 2.26 -18.06 -12.33
C ASP A 112 3.02 -18.93 -13.34
N GLU A 113 4.22 -18.52 -13.73
CA GLU A 113 5.11 -19.22 -14.67
C GLU A 113 5.90 -20.38 -14.05
N GLY A 114 5.77 -20.60 -12.73
CA GLY A 114 6.45 -21.69 -12.04
C GLY A 114 7.96 -21.48 -11.89
N LYS A 115 8.40 -20.22 -11.76
CA LYS A 115 9.79 -19.88 -11.40
C LYS A 115 10.17 -20.47 -10.05
N SER A 116 11.47 -20.66 -9.82
CA SER A 116 11.94 -21.23 -8.56
C SER A 116 11.68 -20.30 -7.39
N ASP A 117 11.60 -20.87 -6.19
CA ASP A 117 11.37 -20.09 -4.98
C ASP A 117 12.50 -19.07 -4.75
N GLU A 118 13.74 -19.45 -5.08
CA GLU A 118 14.91 -18.57 -5.01
C GLU A 118 14.83 -17.40 -5.99
N GLU A 119 14.36 -17.63 -7.23
CA GLU A 119 14.17 -16.56 -8.21
C GLU A 119 13.11 -15.54 -7.73
N ILE A 120 12.00 -16.05 -7.18
CA ILE A 120 10.89 -15.22 -6.68
C ILE A 120 11.34 -14.42 -5.44
N ASP A 121 12.04 -15.08 -4.51
CA ASP A 121 12.54 -14.43 -3.29
C ASP A 121 13.63 -13.40 -3.60
N ALA A 122 14.52 -13.67 -4.56
CA ALA A 122 15.49 -12.68 -5.02
C ALA A 122 14.82 -11.45 -5.66
N ALA A 123 13.75 -11.64 -6.44
CA ALA A 123 13.00 -10.53 -7.03
C ALA A 123 12.26 -9.69 -5.97
N ALA A 124 11.62 -10.36 -5.00
CA ALA A 124 10.93 -9.69 -3.91
C ALA A 124 11.90 -8.96 -2.98
N LYS A 125 13.02 -9.60 -2.63
CA LYS A 125 14.09 -8.98 -1.84
C LYS A 125 14.69 -7.77 -2.56
N LYS A 126 14.92 -7.86 -3.87
CA LYS A 126 15.38 -6.70 -4.66
C LYS A 126 14.39 -5.55 -4.59
N LEU A 127 13.09 -5.83 -4.60
CA LEU A 127 12.06 -4.80 -4.46
C LEU A 127 12.12 -4.14 -3.08
N ASP A 128 12.25 -4.93 -2.00
CA ASP A 128 12.44 -4.43 -0.62
C ASP A 128 13.73 -3.58 -0.51
N ASP A 129 14.87 -4.11 -0.97
CA ASP A 129 16.19 -3.48 -0.90
C ASP A 129 16.35 -2.24 -1.82
N THR A 130 15.34 -1.92 -2.64
CA THR A 130 15.37 -0.75 -3.54
C THR A 130 14.19 0.17 -3.29
N LYS A 131 13.02 -0.18 -3.82
CA LYS A 131 11.81 0.63 -3.71
C LYS A 131 11.24 0.59 -2.30
N GLY A 132 11.38 -0.52 -1.57
CA GLY A 132 11.02 -0.61 -0.14
C GLY A 132 11.75 0.42 0.71
N ILE A 133 13.08 0.53 0.58
CA ILE A 133 13.87 1.57 1.28
C ILE A 133 13.38 2.99 0.95
N LEU A 134 13.05 3.27 -0.31
CA LEU A 134 12.52 4.58 -0.69
C LEU A 134 11.11 4.83 -0.14
N LEU A 135 10.29 3.79 -0.06
CA LEU A 135 8.96 3.84 0.52
C LEU A 135 9.01 4.10 2.03
N ASP A 136 9.93 3.44 2.74
CA ASP A 136 10.17 3.67 4.16
C ASP A 136 10.60 5.11 4.44
N LYS A 137 11.53 5.65 3.64
CA LYS A 137 11.94 7.07 3.74
C LYS A 137 10.77 8.03 3.54
N LYS A 138 9.86 7.73 2.60
CA LYS A 138 8.65 8.53 2.37
C LYS A 138 7.68 8.41 3.54
N TYR A 139 7.52 7.22 4.10
CA TYR A 139 6.69 6.99 5.28
C TYR A 139 7.23 7.76 6.49
N GLU A 140 8.53 7.68 6.76
CA GLU A 140 9.20 8.44 7.81
C GLU A 140 9.02 9.95 7.63
N ALA A 141 9.16 10.46 6.40
CA ALA A 141 8.95 11.87 6.10
C ALA A 141 7.51 12.32 6.40
N VAL A 142 6.51 11.50 6.09
CA VAL A 142 5.12 11.76 6.48
C VAL A 142 4.97 11.80 7.99
N MET A 143 5.45 10.78 8.71
CA MET A 143 5.28 10.68 10.17
C MET A 143 5.99 11.81 10.92
N LYS A 144 7.16 12.23 10.44
CA LYS A 144 7.91 13.37 11.01
C LYS A 144 7.13 14.68 10.96
N LEU A 145 6.24 14.85 9.97
CA LEU A 145 5.36 16.03 9.87
C LEU A 145 4.02 15.79 10.58
N LEU A 146 3.47 14.59 10.44
CA LEU A 146 2.12 14.26 10.90
C LEU A 146 2.01 14.14 12.41
N LEU A 147 2.97 13.48 13.08
CA LEU A 147 2.88 13.24 14.53
C LEU A 147 2.96 14.55 15.34
N PRO A 148 3.89 15.48 15.09
CA PRO A 148 3.91 16.76 15.79
C PRO A 148 2.65 17.60 15.54
N TYR A 149 2.11 17.56 14.31
CA TYR A 149 0.86 18.24 13.98
C TYR A 149 -0.33 17.63 14.74
N ALA A 150 -0.41 16.31 14.83
CA ALA A 150 -1.43 15.59 15.59
C ALA A 150 -1.36 15.95 17.08
N ASP A 151 -0.17 15.91 17.68
CA ASP A 151 0.06 16.24 19.10
C ASP A 151 -0.34 17.68 19.41
N LYS A 152 0.10 18.63 18.59
CA LYS A 152 -0.22 20.06 18.73
C LYS A 152 -1.71 20.35 18.69
N ASN A 153 -2.46 19.54 17.94
CA ASN A 153 -3.90 19.70 17.75
C ASN A 153 -4.75 18.75 18.62
N GLY A 154 -4.13 18.00 19.54
CA GLY A 154 -4.85 17.11 20.46
C GLY A 154 -5.49 15.87 19.81
N VAL A 155 -5.03 15.47 18.62
CA VAL A 155 -5.47 14.26 17.94
C VAL A 155 -5.01 13.05 18.73
N LYS A 156 -5.93 12.16 19.09
CA LYS A 156 -5.60 10.92 19.82
C LYS A 156 -5.29 9.79 18.85
N TYR A 157 -4.11 9.22 18.98
CA TYR A 157 -3.68 8.05 18.21
C TYR A 157 -2.91 7.08 19.10
N SER A 158 -2.92 5.79 18.74
CA SER A 158 -2.12 4.76 19.40
C SER A 158 -0.94 4.43 18.50
N THR A 159 0.27 4.55 19.04
CA THR A 159 1.49 4.00 18.43
C THR A 159 1.49 2.50 18.67
N PHE A 160 1.44 1.70 17.60
CA PHE A 160 1.49 0.24 17.64
C PHE A 160 2.82 -0.28 17.09
#